data_AF-A0A7C1BJN1-F1
#
_entry.id   AF-A0A7C1BJN1-F1
#
_cell.length_a   1.000
_cell.length_b   1.000
_cell.length_c   1.000
_cell.angle_alpha   90.00
_cell.angle_beta   90.00
_cell.angle_gamma   90.00
#
_symmetry.space_group_name_H-M   'P 1'
#
loop_
_entity.id
_entity.type
_entity.pdbx_description
1 polymer ?
#
loop_
_entity_poly.entity_id
_entity_poly.type
_entity_poly.pdbx_seq_one_letter_code
_entity_poly.pdbx_strand_id
1 'polypeptide(L)'
;FHPLIEAGSLSHIWLGETRPHPSTIAKFVLKTFKETTNDQITFSPEFTVCLDCGKREDSLQAVHRGLLDRCPHCGSTNLERITRVTGFFSKIEGWNRGKIAELRDRRARDEDFFSSS
;
A
#
# COMPACT_ATOMS: atom_id res chain seq x y z
N PHE A 1 -8.21 -8.95 19.80
CA PHE A 1 -7.63 -7.64 20.21
C PHE A 1 -8.62 -6.50 20.04
N HIS A 2 -9.30 -6.38 18.90
CA HIS A 2 -10.22 -5.26 18.64
C HIS A 2 -11.25 -5.01 19.76
N PRO A 3 -11.99 -6.02 20.29
CA PRO A 3 -12.93 -5.79 21.39
C PRO A 3 -12.30 -5.42 22.74
N LEU A 4 -10.98 -5.56 22.87
CA LEU A 4 -10.26 -5.29 24.11
C LEU A 4 -9.68 -3.86 24.15
N ILE A 5 -9.79 -3.11 23.04
CA ILE A 5 -9.21 -1.77 22.90
C ILE A 5 -10.34 -0.79 22.57
N GLU A 6 -10.84 -0.11 23.60
CA GLU A 6 -12.01 0.77 23.52
C GLU A 6 -11.77 2.04 22.67
N ALA A 7 -10.51 2.49 22.56
CA ALA A 7 -10.14 3.65 21.76
C ALA A 7 -10.13 3.39 20.24
N GLY A 8 -10.56 2.20 19.80
CA GLY A 8 -10.56 1.77 18.41
C GLY A 8 -9.32 0.96 18.04
N SER A 9 -9.50 0.04 17.10
CA SER A 9 -8.44 -0.83 16.58
C SER A 9 -8.57 -1.00 15.08
N LEU A 10 -7.44 -0.95 14.37
CA LEU A 10 -7.38 -1.06 12.93
C LEU A 10 -6.45 -2.20 12.50
N SER A 11 -6.98 -3.12 11.70
CA SER A 11 -6.19 -4.12 11.01
C SER A 11 -5.70 -3.60 9.66
N HIS A 12 -4.38 -3.50 9.51
CA HIS A 12 -3.74 -3.11 8.26
C HIS A 12 -3.46 -4.33 7.39
N ILE A 13 -4.01 -4.32 6.18
CA ILE A 13 -3.70 -5.30 5.13
C ILE A 13 -2.80 -4.62 4.11
N TRP A 14 -1.50 -4.92 4.15
CA TRP A 14 -0.53 -4.44 3.17
C TRP A 14 -0.71 -5.21 1.86
N LEU A 15 -0.95 -4.48 0.77
CA LEU A 15 -1.16 -5.08 -0.56
C LEU A 15 0.02 -4.88 -1.51
N GLY A 16 0.99 -4.03 -1.13
CA GLY A 16 2.12 -3.69 -2.01
C GLY A 16 1.65 -3.25 -3.41
N GLU A 17 2.26 -3.83 -4.43
CA GLU A 17 1.88 -3.66 -5.83
C GLU A 17 0.75 -4.59 -6.31
N THR A 18 0.43 -5.65 -5.55
CA THR A 18 -0.57 -6.67 -5.92
C THR A 18 -1.99 -6.13 -5.99
N ARG A 19 -2.70 -6.39 -7.10
CA ARG A 19 -4.11 -6.03 -7.29
C ARG A 19 -5.00 -7.28 -7.25
N PRO A 20 -5.44 -7.74 -6.05
CA PRO A 20 -6.37 -8.87 -5.96
C PRO A 20 -7.65 -8.61 -6.74
N HIS A 21 -8.26 -9.69 -7.23
CA HIS A 21 -9.55 -9.60 -7.90
C HIS A 21 -10.61 -9.03 -6.93
N PRO A 22 -11.51 -8.13 -7.38
CA PRO A 22 -12.51 -7.50 -6.49
C PRO A 22 -13.36 -8.49 -5.70
N SER A 23 -13.72 -9.63 -6.32
CA SER A 23 -14.49 -10.67 -5.63
C SER A 23 -13.72 -11.33 -4.48
N THR A 24 -12.39 -11.44 -4.59
CA THR A 24 -11.53 -11.95 -3.51
C THR A 24 -11.51 -10.98 -2.33
N ILE A 25 -11.39 -9.68 -2.61
CA ILE A 25 -11.46 -8.64 -1.56
C ILE A 25 -12.82 -8.67 -0.87
N ALA A 26 -13.92 -8.75 -1.63
CA ALA A 26 -15.26 -8.81 -1.08
C ALA A 26 -15.47 -10.04 -0.17
N LYS A 27 -15.02 -11.22 -0.63
CA LYS A 27 -15.08 -12.46 0.18
C LYS A 27 -14.25 -12.33 1.46
N PHE A 28 -13.05 -11.76 1.39
CA PHE A 28 -12.21 -11.53 2.56
C PHE A 28 -12.89 -10.61 3.57
N VAL A 29 -13.44 -9.48 3.12
CA VAL A 29 -14.17 -8.54 4.00
C VAL A 29 -15.35 -9.26 4.68
N LEU A 30 -16.19 -9.94 3.90
CA LEU A 30 -17.34 -10.67 4.45
C LEU A 30 -16.92 -11.73 5.46
N LYS A 31 -15.87 -12.51 5.15
CA LYS A 31 -15.37 -13.55 6.04
C LYS A 31 -14.85 -12.96 7.34
N THR A 32 -14.01 -11.91 7.26
CA THR A 32 -13.40 -11.28 8.44
C THR A 32 -14.46 -10.74 9.38
N PHE A 33 -15.47 -10.01 8.89
CA PHE A 33 -16.51 -9.45 9.75
C PHE A 33 -17.56 -10.45 10.22
N LYS A 34 -17.70 -11.62 9.58
CA LYS A 34 -18.62 -12.69 10.02
C LYS A 34 -17.99 -13.68 10.99
N GLU A 35 -16.71 -13.98 10.79
CA GLU A 35 -16.02 -15.07 11.49
C GLU A 35 -15.05 -14.57 12.57
N THR A 36 -14.85 -13.25 12.68
CA THR A 36 -13.97 -12.66 13.69
C THR A 36 -14.65 -11.45 14.33
N THR A 37 -14.05 -10.95 15.42
CA THR A 37 -14.46 -9.71 16.09
C THR A 37 -13.65 -8.50 15.62
N ASN A 38 -13.24 -8.49 14.35
CA ASN A 38 -12.53 -7.36 13.77
C ASN A 38 -13.49 -6.19 13.54
N ASP A 39 -13.12 -5.01 14.02
CA ASP A 39 -13.98 -3.81 13.93
C ASP A 39 -13.61 -2.90 12.75
N GLN A 40 -12.38 -3.01 12.22
CA GLN A 40 -11.92 -2.14 11.15
C GLN A 40 -10.77 -2.76 10.37
N ILE A 41 -10.88 -2.70 9.04
CA ILE A 41 -9.86 -3.14 8.09
C ILE A 41 -9.48 -1.97 7.20
N THR A 42 -8.18 -1.80 6.92
CA THR A 42 -7.71 -0.94 5.83
C THR A 42 -6.84 -1.72 4.87
N PHE A 43 -7.10 -1.56 3.59
CA PHE A 43 -6.23 -2.05 2.53
C PHE A 43 -5.23 -0.96 2.16
N SER A 44 -3.95 -1.32 2.17
CA SER A 44 -2.84 -0.39 1.97
C SER A 44 -2.06 -0.78 0.71
N PRO A 45 -2.59 -0.44 -0.49
CA PRO A 45 -1.83 -0.51 -1.73
C PRO A 45 -0.71 0.52 -1.76
N GLU A 46 0.27 0.29 -2.61
CA GLU A 46 1.37 1.21 -2.86
C GLU A 46 1.23 1.85 -4.24
N PHE A 47 1.70 3.09 -4.36
CA PHE A 47 1.57 3.87 -5.60
C PHE A 47 2.84 4.62 -5.92
N THR A 48 3.01 4.87 -7.22
CA THR A 48 4.03 5.76 -7.77
C THR A 48 3.33 6.78 -8.66
N VAL A 49 3.63 8.05 -8.46
CA VAL A 49 3.12 9.17 -9.26
C VAL A 49 4.25 9.78 -10.07
N CYS A 50 4.12 9.80 -11.39
CA CYS A 50 5.07 10.45 -12.28
C CYS A 50 4.75 11.95 -12.41
N LEU A 51 5.69 12.80 -11.97
CA LEU A 51 5.52 14.25 -11.98
C LEU A 51 5.68 14.87 -13.37
N ASP A 52 6.30 14.15 -14.32
CA ASP A 52 6.41 14.61 -15.70
C ASP A 52 5.14 14.29 -16.49
N CYS A 53 4.59 13.07 -16.37
CA CYS A 53 3.27 12.74 -16.94
C CYS A 53 2.15 13.60 -16.35
N GLY A 54 2.20 13.89 -15.05
CA GLY A 54 1.17 14.70 -14.38
C GLY A 54 1.09 16.16 -14.85
N LYS A 55 2.08 16.66 -15.58
CA LYS A 55 2.11 18.02 -16.15
C LYS A 55 1.61 18.08 -17.60
N ARG A 56 1.39 16.94 -18.24
CA ARG A 56 0.97 16.85 -19.64
C ARG A 56 -0.54 16.68 -19.73
N GLU A 57 -1.07 16.87 -20.93
CA GLU A 57 -2.50 16.67 -21.24
C GLU A 57 -2.97 15.22 -20.96
N ASP A 58 -2.05 14.25 -20.93
CA ASP A 58 -2.29 12.82 -20.67
C ASP A 58 -2.19 12.39 -19.19
N SER A 59 -2.49 13.30 -18.26
CA SER A 59 -2.38 13.11 -16.79
C SER A 59 -2.99 11.83 -16.20
N LEU A 60 -3.93 11.18 -16.90
CA LEU A 60 -4.49 9.86 -16.53
C LEU A 60 -3.44 8.75 -16.39
N GLN A 61 -2.28 8.89 -17.04
CA GLN A 61 -1.18 7.92 -17.00
C GLN A 61 -0.09 8.28 -15.98
N ALA A 62 -0.33 9.24 -15.09
CA ALA A 62 0.65 9.64 -14.08
C ALA A 62 0.72 8.68 -12.88
N VAL A 63 -0.35 7.95 -12.56
CA VAL A 63 -0.43 7.11 -11.36
C VAL A 63 -0.30 5.64 -11.71
N HIS A 64 0.66 4.97 -11.06
CA HIS A 64 0.94 3.55 -11.22
C HIS A 64 0.91 2.86 -9.87
N ARG A 65 0.58 1.57 -9.87
CA ARG A 65 0.60 0.73 -8.66
C ARG A 65 2.01 0.24 -8.38
N GLY A 66 2.35 0.07 -7.10
CA GLY A 66 3.67 -0.31 -6.62
C GLY A 66 4.60 0.87 -6.37
N LEU A 67 5.73 0.58 -5.71
CA LEU A 67 6.83 1.52 -5.48
C LEU A 67 7.88 1.31 -6.57
N LEU A 68 7.71 2.02 -7.68
CA LEU A 68 8.51 1.88 -8.89
C LEU A 68 9.66 2.89 -8.90
N ASP A 69 10.76 2.52 -9.54
CA ASP A 69 11.92 3.41 -9.73
C ASP A 69 11.88 4.20 -11.04
N ARG A 70 11.00 3.82 -11.97
CA ARG A 70 10.77 4.49 -13.25
C ARG A 70 9.29 4.47 -13.61
N CYS A 71 8.82 5.52 -14.28
CA CYS A 71 7.48 5.56 -14.84
C CYS A 71 7.36 4.53 -15.98
N PRO A 72 6.43 3.57 -15.92
CA PRO A 72 6.22 2.59 -16.98
C PRO A 72 5.62 3.21 -18.26
N HIS A 73 5.08 4.43 -18.19
CA HIS A 73 4.56 5.13 -19.36
C HIS A 73 5.64 5.89 -20.15
N CYS A 74 6.44 6.73 -19.48
CA CYS A 74 7.40 7.63 -20.14
C CYS A 74 8.87 7.37 -19.79
N GLY A 75 9.17 6.44 -18.88
CA GLY A 75 10.52 6.11 -18.43
C GLY A 75 11.15 7.09 -17.43
N SER A 76 10.47 8.19 -17.08
CA SER A 76 10.98 9.20 -16.15
C SER A 76 11.26 8.64 -14.76
N THR A 77 12.31 9.16 -14.11
CA THR A 77 12.65 8.91 -12.70
C THR A 77 12.15 10.04 -11.78
N ASN A 78 11.47 11.05 -12.31
CA ASN A 78 10.87 12.14 -11.56
C ASN A 78 9.52 11.69 -10.96
N LEU A 79 9.62 11.00 -9.81
CA LEU A 79 8.53 10.24 -9.21
C LEU A 79 8.30 10.64 -7.76
N GLU A 80 7.04 10.56 -7.32
CA GLU A 80 6.68 10.49 -5.90
C GLU A 80 6.15 9.10 -5.58
N ARG A 81 6.70 8.47 -4.54
CA ARG A 81 6.26 7.15 -4.10
C ARG A 81 5.42 7.28 -2.85
N ILE A 82 4.26 6.66 -2.86
CA ILE A 82 3.24 6.82 -1.83
C ILE A 82 2.90 5.44 -1.25
N THR A 83 3.02 5.33 0.07
CA THR A 83 2.56 4.17 0.83
C THR A 83 1.97 4.62 2.16
N ARG A 84 1.18 3.76 2.80
CA ARG A 84 0.57 4.08 4.08
C ARG A 84 1.58 3.96 5.22
N VAL A 85 1.48 4.86 6.19
CA VAL A 85 2.04 4.70 7.55
C VAL A 85 0.93 4.19 8.50
N THR A 86 0.99 4.50 9.78
CA THR A 86 0.03 4.06 10.80
C THR A 86 -1.42 4.51 10.54
N GLY A 87 -1.65 5.62 9.82
CA GLY A 87 -3.02 6.16 9.67
C GLY A 87 -3.36 6.78 8.32
N PHE A 88 -2.37 7.15 7.51
CA PHE A 88 -2.59 7.88 6.26
C PHE A 88 -1.51 7.56 5.22
N PHE A 89 -1.78 7.92 3.97
CA PHE A 89 -0.82 7.81 2.87
C PHE A 89 0.20 8.94 2.93
N SER A 90 1.48 8.62 2.76
CA SER A 90 2.57 9.59 2.84
C SER A 90 3.59 9.35 1.73
N LYS A 91 4.24 10.43 1.28
CA LYS A 91 5.32 10.40 0.30
C LYS A 91 6.60 9.92 0.97
N ILE A 92 7.20 8.87 0.41
CA ILE A 92 8.42 8.24 0.96
C ILE A 92 9.60 9.21 0.90
N GLU A 93 9.63 10.09 -0.09
CA GLU A 93 10.69 11.09 -0.28
C GLU A 93 10.85 12.03 0.94
N GLY A 94 9.79 12.20 1.76
CA GLY A 94 9.82 12.99 2.98
C GLY A 94 10.10 12.20 4.25
N TRP A 95 10.42 10.90 4.16
CA TRP A 95 10.56 10.04 5.34
C TRP A 95 11.96 10.10 5.96
N ASN A 96 12.02 9.96 7.28
CA ASN A 96 13.27 9.83 8.02
C ASN A 96 13.85 8.40 7.89
N ARG A 97 15.10 8.22 8.33
CA ARG A 97 15.81 6.91 8.24
C ARG A 97 15.05 5.77 8.92
N GLY A 98 14.35 6.04 10.02
CA GLY A 98 13.58 5.03 10.75
C GLY A 98 12.41 4.48 9.94
N LYS A 99 11.60 5.36 9.33
CA LYS A 99 10.49 4.95 8.45
C LYS A 99 10.97 4.24 7.19
N ILE A 100 12.12 4.65 6.64
CA ILE A 100 12.75 3.94 5.53
C ILE A 100 13.17 2.52 5.93
N ALA A 101 13.70 2.33 7.14
CA ALA A 101 14.02 1.00 7.65
C ALA A 101 12.76 0.15 7.88
N GLU A 102 11.71 0.72 8.48
CA GLU A 102 10.42 0.05 8.65
C GLU A 102 9.84 -0.46 7.32
N LEU A 103 9.91 0.36 6.27
CA LEU A 103 9.47 -0.03 4.93
C LEU A 103 10.31 -1.20 4.37
N ARG A 104 11.62 -1.16 4.54
CA ARG A 104 12.52 -2.24 4.09
C ARG A 104 12.19 -3.55 4.81
N ASP A 105 12.02 -3.51 6.13
CA ASP A 105 11.68 -4.68 6.92
C ASP A 105 10.31 -5.25 6.53
N ARG A 106 9.34 -4.37 6.22
CA ARG A 106 8.03 -4.80 5.71
C ARG A 106 8.16 -5.55 4.39
N ARG A 107 8.93 -5.02 3.44
CA ARG A 107 9.11 -5.65 2.12
C ARG A 107 9.89 -6.96 2.18
N ALA A 108 10.93 -7.03 3.01
CA ALA A 108 11.69 -8.27 3.19
C ALA A 108 10.79 -9.41 3.70
N ARG A 109 9.91 -9.14 4.67
CA ARG A 109 8.95 -10.12 5.19
C ARG A 109 7.96 -10.62 4.14
N ASP A 110 7.51 -9.74 3.24
CA ASP A 110 6.61 -10.13 2.16
C ASP A 110 7.33 -11.06 1.17
N GLU A 111 8.57 -10.75 0.77
CA GLU A 111 9.38 -11.60 -0.12
C GLU A 111 9.66 -12.99 0.48
N ASP A 112 9.98 -13.05 1.78
CA ASP A 112 10.20 -14.32 2.50
C ASP A 112 8.94 -15.20 2.52
N PHE A 113 7.76 -14.61 2.72
CA PHE A 113 6.49 -15.35 2.75
C PHE A 113 6.14 -15.95 1.38
N PHE A 114 6.32 -15.20 0.29
CA PHE A 114 5.99 -15.69 -1.06
C PHE A 114 7.06 -16.61 -1.65
N SER A 115 8.31 -16.55 -1.20
CA SER A 115 9.36 -17.48 -1.63
C SER A 115 9.33 -18.83 -0.90
N SER A 116 8.63 -18.91 0.23
CA SER A 116 8.46 -20.13 1.04
C SER A 116 7.13 -20.87 0.80
N SER A 117 6.27 -20.35 -0.09
CA SER A 117 4.96 -20.89 -0.46
C SER A 117 4.97 -21.54 -1.85
#